data_AF-A0A968H7S8-F1
#
_entry.id   AF-A0A968H7S8-F1
#
_cell.length_a   1.000
_cell.length_b   1.000
_cell.length_c   1.000
_cell.angle_alpha   90.00
_cell.angle_beta   90.00
_cell.angle_gamma   90.00
#
_symmetry.space_group_name_H-M   'P 1'
#
loop_
_entity.id
_entity.type
_entity.pdbx_description
1 polymer ?
#
loop_
_entity_poly.entity_id
_entity_poly.type
_entity_poly.pdbx_seq_one_letter_code
_entity_poly.pdbx_strand_id
1 'polypeptide(L)' 'EEYRGGKDKVFGFFVGQVMKAMKGKANPAVVNDLLKQKLAG' A
#
# COMPACT_ATOMS: atom_id res chain seq x y z
N GLU A 1 -6.65 -18.20 -10.70
CA GLU A 1 -6.81 -17.13 -9.68
C GLU A 1 -5.50 -16.46 -9.24
N GLU A 2 -4.34 -16.81 -9.81
CA GLU A 2 -3.02 -16.35 -9.36
C GLU A 2 -2.66 -14.89 -9.70
N TYR A 3 -3.39 -14.25 -10.63
CA TYR A 3 -3.11 -12.87 -11.07
C TYR A 3 -3.60 -11.80 -10.09
N ARG A 4 -4.53 -12.11 -9.19
CA ARG A 4 -5.00 -11.15 -8.16
C ARG A 4 -4.10 -11.14 -6.93
N GLY A 5 -3.41 -12.25 -6.63
CA GLY A 5 -2.51 -12.37 -5.49
C GLY A 5 -1.21 -11.54 -5.63
N GLY A 6 -0.72 -11.35 -6.86
CA GLY A 6 0.48 -10.55 -7.12
C GLY A 6 0.27 -9.06 -6.80
N LYS A 7 -0.89 -8.50 -7.16
CA LYS A 7 -1.20 -7.09 -6.90
C LYS A 7 -1.29 -6.77 -5.41
N ASP A 8 -1.92 -7.65 -4.63
CA ASP A 8 -2.09 -7.46 -3.18
C ASP A 8 -0.76 -7.55 -2.42
N LYS A 9 0.13 -8.46 -2.84
CA LYS A 9 1.46 -8.61 -2.26
C LYS A 9 2.37 -7.40 -2.52
N VAL A 10 2.32 -6.87 -3.73
CA VAL A 10 3.03 -5.64 -4.11
C VAL A 10 2.46 -4.43 -3.36
N PHE A 11 1.14 -4.39 -3.16
CA PHE A 11 0.49 -3.35 -2.38
C PHE A 11 0.97 -3.33 -0.92
N GLY A 12 0.96 -4.48 -0.23
CA GLY A 12 1.46 -4.61 1.14
C GLY A 12 2.93 -4.21 1.29
N PHE A 13 3.76 -4.48 0.28
CA PHE A 13 5.16 -4.03 0.25
C PHE A 13 5.26 -2.50 0.26
N PHE A 14 4.48 -1.81 -0.59
CA PHE A 14 4.49 -0.35 -0.65
C PHE A 14 3.93 0.29 0.63
N VAL A 15 2.86 -0.27 1.20
CA VAL A 15 2.33 0.20 2.50
C VAL A 15 3.41 0.13 3.58
N GLY A 16 4.15 -0.98 3.65
CA GLY A 16 5.26 -1.15 4.61
C GLY A 16 6.39 -0.15 4.39
N GLN A 17 6.78 0.11 3.14
CA GLN A 17 7.81 1.10 2.82
C GLN A 17 7.36 2.53 3.17
N VAL A 18 6.12 2.90 2.86
CA VAL A 18 5.56 4.22 3.19
C VAL A 18 5.46 4.40 4.71
N MET A 19 4.98 3.39 5.43
CA MET A 19 4.92 3.40 6.89
C MET A 19 6.30 3.58 7.54
N LYS A 20 7.31 2.90 7.00
CA LYS A 20 8.70 3.01 7.44
C LYS A 20 9.28 4.39 7.17
N ALA A 21 9.07 4.94 5.97
CA ALA A 21 9.51 6.29 5.60
C ALA A 21 8.86 7.37 6.47
N MET A 22 7.58 7.19 6.80
CA MET A 22 6.80 8.08 7.67
C MET A 22 7.11 7.87 9.16
N LYS A 23 7.98 6.92 9.53
CA LYS A 23 8.29 6.53 10.93
C LYS A 23 7.03 6.28 11.77
N GLY A 24 6.01 5.65 11.20
CA GLY A 24 4.74 5.38 11.89
C GLY A 24 3.88 6.62 12.19
N LYS A 25 4.20 7.80 11.66
CA LYS A 25 3.37 9.01 11.81
C LYS A 25 2.16 9.03 10.88
N ALA A 26 2.10 8.15 9.89
CA ALA A 26 1.01 8.09 8.93
C ALA A 26 -0.07 7.10 9.39
N ASN A 27 -1.34 7.45 9.18
CA ASN A 27 -2.45 6.57 9.48
C ASN A 27 -2.56 5.46 8.39
N PRO A 28 -2.61 4.17 8.77
CA PRO A 28 -2.70 3.06 7.82
C PRO A 28 -3.92 3.10 6.92
N ALA A 29 -5.04 3.61 7.41
CA ALA A 29 -6.24 3.76 6.59
C ALA A 29 -6.01 4.78 5.46
N VAL A 30 -5.41 5.93 5.80
CA VAL A 30 -5.11 7.01 4.84
C VAL A 30 -4.05 6.57 3.82
N VAL A 31 -3.02 5.85 4.27
CA VAL A 31 -1.96 5.31 3.40
C VAL A 31 -2.53 4.27 2.43
N ASN A 32 -3.39 3.37 2.90
CA ASN A 32 -4.08 2.41 2.03
C ASN A 32 -4.95 3.11 0.99
N ASP A 33 -5.70 4.13 1.39
CA ASP A 33 -6.59 4.85 0.47
C ASP A 33 -5.80 5.59 -0.62
N LEU A 34 -4.75 6.32 -0.23
CA LEU A 34 -3.85 7.01 -1.15
C LEU A 34 -3.10 6.06 -2.09
N LEU A 35 -2.64 4.92 -1.59
CA LEU A 35 -1.98 3.90 -2.42
C LEU A 35 -2.95 3.26 -3.39
N LYS A 36 -4.19 2.96 -2.97
CA LYS A 36 -5.24 2.46 -3.87
C LYS A 36 -5.55 3.47 -4.96
N GLN A 37 -5.72 4.74 -4.61
CA GLN A 37 -5.96 5.80 -5.60
C GLN A 37 -4.80 5.95 -6.58
N LYS A 38 -3.54 5.89 -6.12
CA LYS A 38 -2.34 6.00 -6.97
C LYS A 38 -2.07 4.77 -7.84
N LEU A 39 -2.45 3.56 -7.39
CA LEU A 39 -2.21 2.30 -8.09
C LEU A 39 -3.41 1.83 -8.93
N ALA A 40 -4.58 2.44 -8.76
CA ALA A 40 -5.78 2.20 -9.57
C ALA A 40 -5.82 3.07 -10.84
N GLY A 41 -4.82 3.93 -11.05
CA GLY A 41 -4.63 4.75 -12.25
C GLY A 41 -3.81 4.03 -13.32
#